data_AF-A0A3N1IDY8-F1
#
_entry.id   AF-A0A3N1IDY8-F1
#
_cell.length_a   1.000
_cell.length_b   1.000
_cell.length_c   1.000
_cell.angle_alpha   90.00
_cell.angle_beta   90.00
_cell.angle_gamma   90.00
#
_symmetry.space_group_name_H-M   'P 1'
#
loop_
_entity.id
_entity.type
_entity.pdbx_description
1 polymer ?
#
loop_
_entity_poly.entity_id
_entity_poly.type
_entity_poly.pdbx_seq_one_letter_code
_entity_poly.pdbx_strand_id
1 'polypeptide(L)'
;MSKPNRKRLNLETLRAQRQEAQGGKELEVELGDEKFVFPLASWWPMTTVKQIRALKDEDATEILALISSQEQVDRLLELGLTLGDFQDIMEAINEDAGVTPGESTSSSN
;
A
#
# COMPACT_ATOMS: atom_id res chain seq x y z
N MET A 1 11.09 -40.45 -22.95
CA MET A 1 10.07 -39.59 -22.30
C MET A 1 10.74 -38.28 -21.90
N SER A 2 10.37 -37.15 -22.50
CA SER A 2 10.93 -35.83 -22.18
C SER A 2 10.41 -35.37 -20.81
N LYS A 3 11.33 -35.06 -19.89
CA LYS A 3 10.96 -34.44 -18.60
C LYS A 3 10.24 -33.11 -18.85
N PRO A 4 9.14 -32.81 -18.15
CA PRO A 4 8.51 -31.50 -18.26
C PRO A 4 9.48 -30.41 -17.74
N ASN A 5 9.85 -29.47 -18.63
CA ASN A 5 10.71 -28.32 -18.36
C ASN A 5 9.93 -27.13 -17.76
N ARG A 6 9.08 -27.37 -16.75
CA ARG A 6 8.22 -26.33 -16.16
C ARG A 6 8.51 -26.15 -14.68
N LYS A 7 8.75 -24.91 -14.26
CA LYS A 7 8.83 -24.51 -12.85
C LYS A 7 7.42 -24.25 -12.33
N ARG A 8 7.08 -24.82 -11.16
CA ARG A 8 5.82 -24.54 -10.44
C ARG A 8 6.07 -23.43 -9.42
N LEU A 9 5.13 -22.51 -9.30
CA LEU A 9 5.11 -21.46 -8.29
C LEU A 9 3.87 -21.63 -7.42
N ASN A 10 4.02 -21.51 -6.10
CA ASN A 10 2.88 -21.46 -5.19
C ASN A 10 2.70 -20.02 -4.70
N LEU A 11 1.60 -19.38 -5.12
CA LEU A 11 1.32 -17.98 -4.78
C LEU A 11 0.96 -17.80 -3.31
N GLU A 12 0.37 -18.80 -2.64
CA GLU A 12 0.05 -18.72 -1.21
C GLU A 12 1.33 -18.73 -0.38
N THR A 13 2.29 -19.58 -0.75
CA THR A 13 3.64 -19.58 -0.15
C THR A 13 4.33 -18.23 -0.31
N LEU A 14 4.28 -17.65 -1.52
CA LEU A 14 4.87 -16.33 -1.75
C LEU A 14 4.16 -15.20 -1.00
N ARG A 15 2.83 -15.28 -0.83
CA ARG A 15 2.07 -14.32 -0.02
C ARG A 15 2.46 -14.41 1.45
N ALA A 16 2.58 -15.61 2.00
CA ALA A 16 3.01 -15.80 3.38
C ALA A 16 4.41 -15.18 3.60
N GLN A 17 5.37 -15.51 2.73
CA GLN A 17 6.72 -14.94 2.78
C GLN A 17 6.73 -13.40 2.69
N ARG A 18 5.87 -12.83 1.84
CA ARG A 18 5.73 -11.37 1.74
C ARG A 18 5.19 -10.76 3.03
N GLN A 19 4.15 -11.35 3.60
CA GLN A 19 3.55 -10.86 4.84
C GLN A 19 4.55 -10.93 6.00
N GLU A 20 5.33 -12.00 6.07
CA GLU A 20 6.40 -12.15 7.07
C GLU A 20 7.49 -11.09 6.88
N ALA A 21 7.88 -10.77 5.64
CA ALA A 21 8.89 -9.76 5.35
C ALA A 21 8.44 -8.31 5.63
N GLN A 22 7.15 -8.02 5.41
CA GLN A 22 6.55 -6.69 5.61
C GLN A 22 6.04 -6.49 7.05
N GLY A 23 5.98 -7.54 7.86
CA GLY A 23 5.39 -7.48 9.20
C GLY A 23 3.87 -7.30 9.22
N GLY A 24 3.22 -7.14 8.06
CA GLY A 24 1.79 -6.90 7.95
C GLY A 24 1.28 -6.82 6.52
N LYS A 25 0.01 -6.43 6.38
CA LYS A 25 -0.63 -6.12 5.09
C LYS A 25 -1.22 -4.72 5.05
N GLU A 26 -1.19 -4.05 6.18
CA GLU A 26 -2.00 -2.89 6.49
C GLU A 26 -1.11 -1.88 7.23
N LEU A 27 -1.33 -0.61 6.93
CA LEU A 27 -0.77 0.55 7.59
C LEU A 27 -1.86 1.16 8.47
N GLU A 28 -1.57 1.37 9.75
CA GLU A 28 -2.40 2.17 10.64
C GLU A 28 -1.88 3.62 10.64
N VAL A 29 -2.78 4.59 10.41
CA VAL A 29 -2.51 6.02 10.38
C VAL A 29 -3.33 6.69 11.48
N GLU A 30 -2.70 7.54 12.26
CA GLU A 30 -3.34 8.28 13.35
C GLU A 30 -3.53 9.74 12.93
N LEU A 31 -4.75 10.25 13.05
CA LEU A 31 -5.07 11.67 12.83
C LEU A 31 -5.95 12.16 13.97
N GLY A 32 -5.38 12.98 14.86
CA GLY A 32 -6.03 13.35 16.11
C GLY A 32 -6.18 12.15 17.05
N ASP A 33 -7.41 11.87 17.50
CA ASP A 33 -7.75 10.72 18.35
C ASP A 33 -8.33 9.53 17.56
N GLU A 34 -8.29 9.59 16.22
CA GLU A 34 -8.84 8.56 15.33
C GLU A 34 -7.75 7.77 14.60
N LYS A 35 -8.05 6.49 14.34
CA LYS A 35 -7.18 5.54 13.66
C LYS A 35 -7.81 5.10 12.35
N PHE A 36 -6.99 5.09 11.32
CA PHE A 36 -7.36 4.78 9.94
C PHE A 36 -6.49 3.64 9.44
N VAL A 37 -7.08 2.65 8.77
CA VAL A 37 -6.34 1.49 8.27
C VAL A 37 -6.33 1.50 6.75
N PHE A 38 -5.16 1.30 6.15
CA PHE A 38 -4.98 1.23 4.71
C PHE A 38 -4.22 -0.03 4.32
N PRO A 39 -4.63 -0.77 3.28
CA PRO A 39 -3.84 -1.87 2.77
C PRO A 39 -2.56 -1.33 2.12
N LEU A 40 -1.42 -1.97 2.40
CA LEU A 40 -0.15 -1.69 1.73
C LEU A 40 -0.26 -1.98 0.23
N ALA A 41 0.51 -1.27 -0.61
CA ALA A 41 0.38 -1.35 -2.07
C ALA A 41 0.55 -2.78 -2.62
N SER A 42 1.41 -3.58 -1.98
CA SER A 42 1.63 -5.00 -2.28
C SER A 42 0.39 -5.90 -2.16
N TRP A 43 -0.61 -5.45 -1.40
CA TRP A 43 -1.82 -6.20 -1.05
C TRP A 43 -3.07 -5.66 -1.72
N TRP A 44 -2.95 -4.61 -2.53
CA TRP A 44 -4.06 -4.11 -3.33
C TRP A 44 -4.57 -5.16 -4.33
N PRO A 45 -5.90 -5.32 -4.45
CA PRO A 45 -6.48 -6.11 -5.53
C PRO A 45 -6.04 -5.57 -6.90
N MET A 46 -5.75 -6.46 -7.84
CA MET A 46 -5.34 -6.03 -9.20
C MET A 46 -6.44 -5.22 -9.91
N THR A 47 -7.70 -5.40 -9.50
CA THR A 47 -8.84 -4.58 -9.93
C THR A 47 -8.70 -3.13 -9.46
N THR A 48 -8.32 -2.90 -8.20
CA THR A 48 -8.06 -1.57 -7.63
C THR A 48 -6.90 -0.90 -8.34
N VAL A 49 -5.78 -1.61 -8.53
CA VAL A 49 -4.61 -1.10 -9.27
C VAL A 49 -4.99 -0.68 -10.70
N LYS A 50 -5.84 -1.47 -11.37
CA LYS A 50 -6.33 -1.14 -12.71
C LYS A 50 -7.20 0.11 -12.72
N GLN A 51 -8.04 0.31 -11.70
CA GLN A 51 -8.89 1.48 -11.57
C GLN A 51 -8.06 2.74 -11.32
N ILE A 52 -7.11 2.69 -10.38
CA ILE A 52 -6.17 3.79 -10.11
C ILE A 52 -5.42 4.20 -11.38
N ARG A 53 -4.91 3.24 -12.15
CA ARG A 53 -4.21 3.52 -13.43
C ARG A 53 -5.11 4.09 -14.53
N ALA A 54 -6.43 3.95 -14.40
CA ALA A 54 -7.38 4.48 -15.36
C ALA A 54 -7.83 5.91 -15.00
N LEU A 55 -7.54 6.38 -13.78
CA LEU A 55 -7.71 7.77 -13.40
C LEU A 55 -6.74 8.63 -14.21
N LYS A 56 -7.28 9.64 -14.90
CA LYS A 56 -6.51 10.55 -15.76
C LYS A 56 -5.94 11.75 -14.99
N ASP A 57 -6.65 12.16 -13.94
CA ASP A 57 -6.21 13.12 -12.96
C ASP A 57 -5.90 12.32 -11.69
N GLU A 58 -4.72 12.54 -11.12
CA GLU A 58 -4.25 11.93 -9.87
C GLU A 58 -5.03 12.51 -8.67
N ASP A 59 -6.37 12.42 -8.72
CA ASP A 59 -7.23 12.93 -7.67
C ASP A 59 -7.00 12.12 -6.39
N ALA A 60 -6.40 12.79 -5.41
CA ALA A 60 -6.01 12.20 -4.14
C ALA A 60 -7.19 11.54 -3.41
N THR A 61 -8.38 12.15 -3.49
CA THR A 61 -9.57 11.65 -2.79
C THR A 61 -10.14 10.41 -3.46
N GLU A 62 -10.17 10.37 -4.79
CA GLU A 62 -10.59 9.18 -5.55
C GLU A 62 -9.63 8.01 -5.32
N ILE A 63 -8.31 8.27 -5.28
CA ILE A 63 -7.31 7.23 -5.01
C ILE A 63 -7.50 6.68 -3.59
N LEU A 64 -7.66 7.55 -2.58
CA LEU A 64 -7.94 7.11 -1.20
C LEU A 64 -9.22 6.28 -1.12
N ALA A 65 -10.28 6.69 -1.80
CA ALA A 65 -11.57 5.99 -1.79
C ALA A 65 -11.46 4.59 -2.42
N LEU A 66 -10.60 4.43 -3.43
CA LEU A 66 -10.34 3.14 -4.08
C LEU A 66 -9.56 2.15 -3.21
N ILE A 67 -8.69 2.63 -2.34
CA ILE A 67 -7.85 1.78 -1.48
C ILE A 67 -8.43 1.58 -0.08
N SER A 68 -9.38 2.42 0.32
CA SER A 68 -10.07 2.35 1.61
C SER A 68 -11.58 2.22 1.44
N SER A 69 -12.36 3.19 1.93
CA SER A 69 -13.80 3.30 1.77
C SER A 69 -14.17 4.77 1.72
N GLN A 70 -15.25 5.10 1.00
CA GLN A 70 -15.70 6.49 0.90
C GLN A 70 -15.98 7.14 2.26
N GLU A 71 -16.51 6.38 3.21
CA GLU A 71 -16.75 6.84 4.60
C GLU A 71 -15.45 7.22 5.31
N GLN A 72 -14.39 6.45 5.12
CA GLN A 72 -13.08 6.72 5.71
C GLN A 72 -12.48 8.01 5.14
N VAL A 73 -12.62 8.22 3.84
CA VAL A 73 -12.15 9.44 3.17
C VAL A 73 -12.93 10.66 3.63
N ASP A 74 -14.26 10.56 3.72
CA ASP A 74 -15.10 11.64 4.22
C ASP A 74 -14.66 12.03 5.64
N ARG A 75 -14.43 11.04 6.51
CA ARG A 75 -13.96 11.28 7.87
C ARG A 75 -12.59 11.97 7.93
N LEU A 76 -11.65 11.55 7.08
CA LEU A 76 -10.34 12.20 6.98
C LEU A 76 -10.47 13.66 6.53
N LEU A 77 -11.35 13.94 5.55
CA LEU A 77 -11.62 15.30 5.09
C LEU A 77 -12.29 16.16 6.18
N GLU A 78 -13.23 15.59 6.95
CA GLU A 78 -13.83 16.26 8.11
C GLU A 78 -12.79 16.64 9.18
N LEU A 79 -11.79 15.78 9.39
CA LEU A 79 -10.68 16.01 10.30
C LEU A 79 -9.60 16.96 9.75
N GLY A 80 -9.76 17.41 8.50
CA GLY A 80 -8.86 18.38 7.87
C GLY A 80 -7.63 17.77 7.21
N LEU A 81 -7.74 16.55 6.69
CA LEU A 81 -6.68 15.92 5.89
C LEU A 81 -6.21 16.87 4.77
N THR A 82 -4.92 17.15 4.74
CA THR A 82 -4.30 17.98 3.73
C THR A 82 -3.74 17.14 2.58
N LEU A 83 -3.38 17.81 1.48
CA LEU A 83 -2.67 17.15 0.38
C LEU A 83 -1.30 16.59 0.82
N GLY A 84 -0.65 17.22 1.80
CA GLY A 84 0.61 16.72 2.37
C GLY A 84 0.40 15.41 3.10
N ASP A 85 -0.60 15.35 3.99
CA ASP A 85 -0.94 14.13 4.71
C ASP A 85 -1.29 12.97 3.76
N PHE A 86 -2.00 13.26 2.66
CA PHE A 86 -2.23 12.27 1.61
C PHE A 86 -0.91 11.75 1.00
N GLN A 87 0.04 12.64 0.69
CA GLN A 87 1.33 12.25 0.14
C GLN A 87 2.13 11.39 1.13
N ASP A 88 2.14 11.76 2.41
CA ASP A 88 2.78 11.00 3.49
C ASP A 88 2.16 9.59 3.63
N ILE A 89 0.83 9.49 3.60
CA ILE A 89 0.11 8.20 3.65
C ILE A 89 0.47 7.34 2.43
N MET A 90 0.45 7.92 1.22
CA MET A 90 0.78 7.19 0.01
C MET A 90 2.24 6.76 -0.04
N GLU A 91 3.16 7.58 0.45
CA GLU A 91 4.57 7.22 0.58
C GLU A 91 4.74 6.03 1.53
N ALA A 92 4.17 6.09 2.73
CA ALA A 92 4.22 5.00 3.71
C ALA A 92 3.63 3.68 3.17
N ILE A 93 2.51 3.76 2.43
CA ILE A 93 1.88 2.60 1.77
C ILE A 93 2.80 1.95 0.71
N ASN A 94 3.66 2.74 0.06
CA ASN A 94 4.60 2.29 -0.97
C ASN A 94 5.95 1.86 -0.41
N GLU A 95 6.47 2.51 0.64
CA GLU A 95 7.76 2.16 1.27
C GLU A 95 7.72 0.75 1.86
N ASP A 96 6.65 0.40 2.58
CA ASP A 96 6.51 -0.94 3.19
C ASP A 96 6.28 -2.04 2.12
N ALA A 97 5.98 -1.66 0.88
CA ALA A 97 5.91 -2.60 -0.25
C ALA A 97 7.29 -3.10 -0.73
N GLY A 98 8.40 -2.63 -0.13
CA GLY A 98 9.75 -3.11 -0.43
C GLY A 98 10.37 -2.48 -1.68
N VAL A 99 10.01 -1.25 -2.00
CA VAL A 99 10.86 -0.37 -2.81
C VAL A 99 11.39 0.69 -1.86
N THR A 100 12.43 0.33 -1.10
CA THR A 100 13.30 1.35 -0.52
C THR A 100 14.14 1.94 -1.64
N PRO A 101 14.05 3.24 -1.97
CA PRO A 101 15.12 3.90 -2.71
C PRO A 101 16.32 4.06 -1.78
N GLY A 102 17.06 2.97 -1.59
CA GLY A 102 18.39 2.97 -0.96
C GLY A 102 18.39 3.29 0.53
N GLU A 103 18.67 2.26 1.33
CA GLU A 103 19.34 2.48 2.61
C GLU A 103 20.62 3.29 2.35
N SER A 104 20.58 4.59 2.70
CA SER A 104 21.80 5.31 3.02
C SER A 104 22.32 4.68 4.28
N THR A 105 23.38 3.90 4.12
CA THR A 105 24.18 3.40 5.22
C THR A 105 24.67 4.61 6.02
N SER A 106 24.21 4.74 7.25
CA SER A 106 24.95 5.49 8.26
C SER A 106 24.98 4.66 9.54
N SER A 107 25.75 3.58 9.46
CA SER A 107 26.41 3.06 10.65
C SER A 107 27.32 4.15 11.18
N SER A 108 26.96 4.76 12.30
CA SER A 108 27.90 5.51 13.13
C SER A 108 28.19 4.67 14.36
N ASN A 109 29.35 4.00 14.35
CA ASN A 109 30.10 3.64 15.54
C ASN A 109 31.59 3.90 15.29
#